data_AF-A0A4Q2WXF3-F1
#
_entry.id   AF-A0A4Q2WXF3-F1
#
_cell.length_a   1.000
_cell.length_b   1.000
_cell.length_c   1.000
_cell.angle_alpha   90.00
_cell.angle_beta   90.00
_cell.angle_gamma   90.00
#
_symmetry.space_group_name_H-M   'P 1'
#
loop_
_entity.id
_entity.type
_entity.pdbx_description
1 polymer ?
#
loop_
_entity_poly.entity_id
_entity_poly.type
_entity_poly.pdbx_seq_one_letter_code
_entity_poly.pdbx_strand_id
1 'polypeptide(L)'
;MAEIDTRVSLGASLPIIVRAEYEGDHPIAGGRLFVKLPWQSGIRNATCIVQTASNCSMDLRSGHVRASFDLDPGGSVEIHGEVLALDDADSQQLSAMATGPLSLSEEDSIDNFDRVEILQSLFRNGFEAVP
;
A
#
# COMPACT_ATOMS: atom_id res chain seq x y z
N MET A 1 -16.90 -17.01 9.45
CA MET A 1 -15.67 -16.25 9.15
C MET A 1 -14.97 -16.98 8.02
N ALA A 2 -14.91 -16.38 6.83
CA ALA A 2 -14.06 -16.90 5.77
C ALA A 2 -12.62 -16.54 6.13
N GLU A 3 -11.75 -17.54 6.23
CA GLU A 3 -10.31 -17.34 6.30
C GLU A 3 -9.90 -16.81 4.93
N ILE A 4 -9.52 -15.53 4.84
CA ILE A 4 -8.93 -15.01 3.62
C ILE A 4 -7.55 -15.66 3.55
N ASP A 5 -7.42 -16.64 2.66
CA ASP A 5 -6.15 -17.30 2.39
C ASP A 5 -5.20 -16.27 1.75
N THR A 6 -4.40 -15.60 2.57
CA THR A 6 -3.39 -14.62 2.15
C THR A 6 -2.09 -15.28 1.72
N ARG A 7 -2.12 -16.58 1.38
CA ARG A 7 -0.94 -17.32 0.92
C ARG A 7 -0.56 -16.92 -0.49
N VAL A 8 0.67 -16.47 -0.63
CA VAL A 8 1.23 -16.01 -1.90
C VAL A 8 2.28 -16.99 -2.42
N SER A 9 2.19 -17.35 -3.70
CA SER A 9 3.24 -18.09 -4.42
C SER A 9 4.35 -17.15 -4.89
N LEU A 10 5.61 -17.60 -4.77
CA LEU A 10 6.76 -16.88 -5.31
C LEU A 10 6.60 -16.68 -6.83
N GLY A 11 6.99 -15.50 -7.31
CA GLY A 11 6.84 -15.11 -8.71
C GLY A 11 5.43 -14.70 -9.13
N ALA A 12 4.44 -14.76 -8.24
CA ALA A 12 3.10 -14.23 -8.53
C ALA A 12 3.13 -12.69 -8.61
N SER A 13 2.40 -12.14 -9.58
CA SER A 13 2.06 -10.71 -9.58
C SER A 13 0.83 -10.50 -8.70
N LEU A 14 0.94 -9.61 -7.72
CA LEU A 14 -0.12 -9.35 -6.75
C LEU A 14 -0.64 -7.93 -6.93
N PRO A 15 -1.97 -7.74 -7.09
CA PRO A 15 -2.54 -6.41 -7.09
C PRO A 15 -2.42 -5.81 -5.69
N ILE A 16 -2.12 -4.52 -5.64
CA ILE A 16 -2.19 -3.72 -4.42
C ILE A 16 -3.13 -2.54 -4.63
N ILE A 17 -3.92 -2.26 -3.60
CA ILE A 17 -4.76 -1.07 -3.52
C ILE A 17 -4.54 -0.48 -2.12
N VAL A 18 -4.14 0.78 -2.06
CA VAL A 18 -4.02 1.53 -0.81
C VAL A 18 -4.89 2.76 -0.92
N ARG A 19 -5.84 2.92 0.01
CA ARG A 19 -6.77 4.05 0.04
C ARG A 19 -6.49 4.91 1.26
N ALA A 20 -6.37 6.21 1.04
CA ALA A 20 -6.37 7.23 2.09
C ALA A 20 -7.66 8.04 1.96
N GLU A 21 -8.46 8.09 3.02
CA GLU A 21 -9.71 8.85 3.09
C GLU A 21 -9.53 10.02 4.07
N TYR A 22 -10.15 11.17 3.76
CA TYR A 22 -10.06 12.36 4.60
C TYR A 22 -11.43 12.78 5.11
N GLU A 23 -11.60 12.66 6.43
CA GLU A 23 -12.85 12.97 7.13
C GLU A 23 -12.85 14.38 7.77
N GLY A 24 -11.79 15.16 7.58
CA GLY A 24 -11.72 16.52 8.14
C GLY A 24 -12.66 17.51 7.43
N ASP A 25 -12.83 18.69 8.03
CA ASP A 25 -13.80 19.71 7.65
C ASP A 25 -13.20 20.88 6.84
N HIS A 26 -11.89 20.87 6.61
CA HIS A 26 -11.17 21.89 5.86
C HIS A 26 -10.28 21.30 4.77
N PRO A 27 -10.15 21.95 3.59
CA PRO A 27 -9.21 21.51 2.57
C PRO A 27 -7.76 21.46 3.08
N ILE A 28 -7.03 20.42 2.67
CA ILE A 28 -5.61 20.27 2.95
C ILE A 28 -4.80 20.28 1.66
N ALA A 29 -3.67 20.99 1.69
CA ALA A 29 -2.70 21.01 0.60
C ALA A 29 -1.39 20.35 1.02
N GLY A 30 -0.88 19.44 0.21
CA GLY A 30 0.39 18.75 0.45
C GLY A 30 0.31 17.60 1.44
N GLY A 31 -0.84 16.90 1.50
CA GLY A 31 -0.94 15.60 2.15
C GLY A 31 0.03 14.60 1.53
N ARG A 32 0.51 13.66 2.33
CA ARG A 32 1.51 12.66 1.90
C ARG A 32 1.10 11.27 2.32
N LEU A 33 1.34 10.30 1.45
CA LEU A 33 1.19 8.89 1.73
C LEU A 33 2.50 8.17 1.44
N PHE A 34 3.00 7.43 2.42
CA PHE A 34 4.11 6.51 2.26
C PHE A 34 3.60 5.08 2.32
N VAL A 35 3.88 4.28 1.29
CA VAL A 35 3.59 2.84 1.28
C VAL A 35 4.90 2.09 1.20
N LYS A 36 5.24 1.41 2.29
CA LYS A 36 6.32 0.42 2.32
C LYS A 36 5.80 -0.86 1.68
N LEU A 37 6.42 -1.21 0.56
CA LEU A 37 6.06 -2.42 -0.18
C LEU A 37 6.69 -3.66 0.45
N PRO A 38 6.04 -4.82 0.34
CA PRO A 38 6.52 -6.08 0.90
C PRO A 38 7.83 -6.56 0.28
N TRP A 39 8.04 -6.33 -1.03
CA TRP A 39 9.23 -6.80 -1.73
C TRP A 39 10.00 -5.67 -2.40
N GLN A 40 11.30 -5.92 -2.61
CA GLN A 40 12.19 -5.04 -3.38
C GLN A 40 11.86 -4.99 -4.89
N SER A 41 10.84 -5.72 -5.35
CA SER A 41 10.37 -5.66 -6.74
C SER A 41 9.89 -4.27 -7.15
N GLY A 42 9.58 -3.42 -6.17
CA GLY A 42 8.85 -2.18 -6.36
C GLY A 42 7.40 -2.43 -6.81
N ILE A 43 6.69 -1.35 -7.09
CA ILE A 43 5.36 -1.36 -7.69
C ILE A 43 5.46 -1.17 -9.21
N ARG A 44 4.62 -1.87 -9.95
CA ARG A 44 4.46 -1.76 -11.40
C ARG A 44 3.06 -1.27 -11.73
N ASN A 45 2.93 -0.66 -12.91
CA ASN A 45 1.65 -0.11 -13.40
C ASN A 45 0.95 0.78 -12.36
N ALA A 46 1.75 1.51 -11.59
CA ALA A 46 1.24 2.32 -10.50
C ALA A 46 0.35 3.43 -11.05
N THR A 47 -0.84 3.57 -10.49
CA THR A 47 -1.75 4.66 -10.81
C THR A 47 -2.23 5.31 -9.52
N CYS A 48 -2.47 6.61 -9.59
CA CYS A 48 -3.08 7.36 -8.51
C CYS A 48 -4.46 7.83 -8.97
N ILE A 49 -5.49 7.39 -8.26
CA ILE A 49 -6.88 7.74 -8.52
C ILE A 49 -7.31 8.68 -7.40
N VAL A 50 -7.96 9.77 -7.78
CA VAL A 50 -8.40 10.81 -6.85
C VAL A 50 -9.91 11.00 -6.93
N GLN A 51 -10.54 11.22 -5.78
CA GLN A 51 -11.94 11.62 -5.68
C GLN A 51 -12.04 12.79 -4.71
N THR A 52 -12.62 13.91 -5.14
CA THR A 52 -12.66 15.15 -4.36
C THR A 52 -11.26 15.51 -3.80
N ALA A 53 -10.26 15.33 -4.66
CA ALA A 53 -8.84 15.51 -4.38
C ALA A 53 -8.14 15.96 -5.67
N SER A 54 -6.94 16.50 -5.55
CA SER A 54 -6.16 16.96 -6.71
C SER A 54 -4.65 16.81 -6.50
N ASN A 55 -3.87 17.16 -7.53
CA ASN A 55 -2.41 17.21 -7.49
C ASN A 55 -1.73 15.92 -7.03
N CYS A 56 -2.34 14.76 -7.29
CA CYS A 56 -1.71 13.49 -6.95
C CYS A 56 -0.46 13.24 -7.80
N SER A 57 0.68 13.09 -7.14
CA SER A 57 1.93 12.69 -7.76
C SER A 57 2.59 11.56 -6.96
N MET A 58 3.38 10.73 -7.64
CA MET A 58 4.07 9.59 -7.04
C MET A 58 5.57 9.62 -7.35
N ASP A 59 6.39 9.34 -6.35
CA ASP A 59 7.80 8.99 -6.47
C ASP A 59 8.00 7.52 -6.07
N LEU A 60 8.52 6.73 -7.02
CA LEU A 60 8.69 5.28 -6.90
C LEU A 60 10.16 4.85 -6.84
N ARG A 61 11.10 5.81 -6.91
CA ARG A 61 12.53 5.52 -7.10
C ARG A 61 13.17 4.78 -5.94
N SER A 62 12.57 4.82 -4.75
CA SER A 62 13.09 4.13 -3.57
C SER A 62 12.64 2.66 -3.46
N GLY A 63 11.94 2.11 -4.46
CA GLY A 63 11.32 0.78 -4.35
C GLY A 63 10.08 0.74 -3.44
N HIS A 64 9.60 1.91 -3.03
CA HIS A 64 8.41 2.12 -2.21
C HIS A 64 7.58 3.25 -2.85
N VAL A 65 6.33 3.41 -2.44
CA VAL A 65 5.49 4.51 -2.93
C VAL A 65 5.60 5.69 -1.99
N ARG A 66 5.91 6.86 -2.55
CA ARG A 66 5.73 8.15 -1.89
C ARG A 66 4.77 8.96 -2.74
N ALA A 67 3.55 9.16 -2.27
CA ALA A 67 2.56 9.99 -2.95
C ALA A 67 2.36 11.33 -2.23
N SER A 68 2.06 12.36 -2.99
CA SER A 68 1.61 13.66 -2.48
C SER A 68 0.30 14.04 -3.15
N PHE A 69 -0.61 14.67 -2.43
CA PHE A 69 -1.93 15.06 -2.92
C PHE A 69 -2.53 16.20 -2.11
N ASP A 70 -3.54 16.84 -2.67
CA ASP A 70 -4.42 17.78 -1.98
C ASP A 70 -5.80 17.13 -1.84
N LEU A 71 -6.46 17.33 -0.69
CA LEU A 71 -7.75 16.73 -0.37
C LEU A 71 -8.73 17.80 0.12
N ASP A 72 -9.95 17.73 -0.39
CA ASP A 72 -11.09 18.46 0.18
C ASP A 72 -11.83 17.56 1.20
N PRO A 73 -12.68 18.12 2.09
CA PRO A 73 -13.51 17.34 3.01
C PRO A 73 -14.27 16.20 2.33
N GLY A 74 -14.13 14.98 2.87
CA GLY A 74 -14.73 13.76 2.31
C GLY A 74 -14.02 13.21 1.07
N GLY A 75 -12.85 13.75 0.72
CA GLY A 75 -12.04 13.28 -0.40
C GLY A 75 -11.26 12.00 -0.09
N SER A 76 -10.78 11.36 -1.15
CA SER A 76 -9.88 10.21 -1.03
C SER A 76 -8.88 10.11 -2.18
N VAL A 77 -7.79 9.40 -1.89
CA VAL A 77 -6.77 9.00 -2.86
C VAL A 77 -6.58 7.50 -2.79
N GLU A 78 -6.54 6.85 -3.94
CA GLU A 78 -6.20 5.43 -4.08
C GLU A 78 -4.95 5.25 -4.91
N ILE A 79 -4.00 4.49 -4.39
CA ILE A 79 -2.84 4.00 -5.13
C ILE A 79 -3.09 2.56 -5.54
N HIS A 80 -3.10 2.32 -6.84
CA HIS A 80 -3.25 1.00 -7.44
C HIS A 80 -1.94 0.58 -8.09
N GLY A 81 -1.70 -0.72 -8.15
CA GLY A 81 -0.63 -1.29 -8.96
C GLY A 81 -0.39 -2.75 -8.66
N GLU A 82 0.78 -3.25 -9.04
CA GLU A 82 1.15 -4.65 -8.84
C GLU A 82 2.55 -4.77 -8.26
N VAL A 83 2.76 -5.76 -7.38
CA VAL A 83 4.08 -6.15 -6.86
C VAL A 83 4.38 -7.60 -7.22
N LEU A 84 5.66 -7.92 -7.42
CA LEU A 84 6.08 -9.29 -7.70
C LEU A 84 6.51 -9.94 -6.39
N ALA A 85 5.93 -11.09 -6.06
CA ALA A 85 6.32 -11.84 -4.88
C ALA A 85 7.74 -12.41 -5.02
N LEU A 86 8.66 -11.98 -4.16
CA LEU A 86 10.07 -12.42 -4.14
C LEU A 86 10.37 -13.30 -2.91
N ASP A 87 11.42 -14.10 -3.00
CA ASP A 87 11.91 -14.94 -1.89
C ASP A 87 12.84 -14.09 -1.01
N ASP A 88 12.26 -13.41 -0.01
CA ASP A 88 12.99 -12.43 0.83
C ASP A 88 12.81 -12.69 2.35
N ALA A 89 11.80 -13.47 2.77
CA ALA A 89 11.54 -13.98 4.13
C ALA A 89 10.17 -14.68 4.22
N ASP A 90 9.99 -15.57 5.21
CA ASP A 90 8.76 -16.36 5.46
C ASP A 90 7.50 -15.50 5.68
N SER A 91 7.65 -14.25 6.13
CA SER A 91 6.56 -13.28 6.25
C SER A 91 6.96 -11.93 5.67
N GLN A 92 6.01 -11.32 4.95
CA GLN A 92 6.19 -10.03 4.30
C GLN A 92 5.09 -9.07 4.76
N GLN A 93 5.34 -7.78 4.71
CA GLN A 93 4.38 -6.78 5.19
C GLN A 93 4.21 -5.65 4.18
N LEU A 94 2.96 -5.32 3.89
CA LEU A 94 2.57 -4.05 3.29
C LEU A 94 2.19 -3.11 4.44
N SER A 95 2.78 -1.91 4.49
CA SER A 95 2.37 -0.90 5.48
C SER A 95 2.24 0.45 4.83
N ALA A 96 1.19 1.18 5.21
CA ALA A 96 0.92 2.53 4.74
C ALA A 96 0.95 3.51 5.91
N MET A 97 1.40 4.73 5.62
CA MET A 97 1.38 5.86 6.55
C MET A 97 0.93 7.12 5.80
N ALA A 98 -0.21 7.68 6.18
CA ALA A 98 -0.63 9.01 5.76
C ALA A 98 -0.06 10.08 6.71
N THR A 99 0.16 11.28 6.20
CA THR A 99 0.52 12.46 7.00
C THR A 99 -0.07 13.71 6.37
N GLY A 100 -0.68 14.53 7.22
CA GLY A 100 -1.15 15.86 6.86
C GLY A 100 -0.04 16.94 6.88
N PRO A 101 -0.37 18.16 6.47
CA PRO A 101 0.52 19.32 6.60
C PRO A 101 0.83 19.63 8.06
N LEU A 102 2.07 20.06 8.38
CA LEU A 102 2.51 20.38 9.74
C LEU A 102 1.70 21.50 10.44
N SER A 103 0.92 22.26 9.67
CA SER A 103 0.02 23.30 10.17
C SER A 103 -1.31 22.77 10.70
N LEU A 104 -1.60 21.49 10.52
CA LEU A 104 -2.81 20.82 10.98
C LEU A 104 -2.43 19.70 11.93
N SER A 105 -3.10 19.65 13.08
CA SER A 105 -2.97 18.51 14.00
C SER A 105 -4.07 17.52 13.66
N GLU A 106 -3.68 16.28 13.43
CA GLU A 106 -4.63 15.17 13.44
C GLU A 106 -4.95 14.84 14.91
N GLU A 107 -6.21 14.50 15.19
CA GLU A 107 -6.66 14.17 16.55
C GLU A 107 -6.18 12.78 17.01
N ASP A 108 -6.06 11.82 16.08
CA ASP A 108 -5.56 10.47 16.35
C ASP A 108 -4.49 10.04 15.34
N SER A 109 -3.24 10.07 15.78
CA SER A 109 -2.10 9.66 14.95
C SER A 109 -2.09 8.18 14.55
N ILE A 110 -2.90 7.32 15.18
CA ILE A 110 -2.99 5.89 14.84
C ILE A 110 -3.78 5.67 13.54
N ASP A 111 -4.78 6.52 13.26
CA ASP A 111 -5.61 6.42 12.05
C ASP A 111 -4.81 6.65 10.75
N ASN A 112 -3.63 7.26 10.87
CA ASN A 112 -2.69 7.42 9.78
C ASN A 112 -1.97 6.13 9.37
N PHE A 113 -2.10 5.03 10.11
CA PHE A 113 -1.32 3.82 9.88
C PHE A 113 -2.20 2.62 9.55
N ASP A 114 -1.82 1.91 8.48
CA ASP A 114 -2.39 0.60 8.18
C ASP A 114 -1.27 -0.43 7.89
N ARG A 115 -1.54 -1.69 8.20
CA ARG A 115 -0.61 -2.80 7.99
C ARG A 115 -1.36 -4.08 7.64
N VAL A 116 -0.91 -4.73 6.56
CA VAL A 116 -1.35 -6.06 6.16
C VAL A 116 -0.16 -7.01 6.16
N GLU A 117 -0.30 -8.13 6.88
CA GLU A 117 0.65 -9.24 6.84
C GLU A 117 0.36 -10.16 5.65
N ILE A 118 1.41 -10.49 4.90
CA ILE A 118 1.36 -11.39 3.75
C ILE A 118 2.14 -12.64 4.12
N LEU A 119 1.43 -13.77 4.16
CA LEU A 119 2.01 -15.08 4.46
C LEU A 119 2.47 -15.72 3.16
N GLN A 120 3.73 -16.14 3.06
CA GLN A 120 4.19 -16.89 1.90
C GLN A 120 3.74 -18.36 2.02
N SER A 121 3.28 -18.94 0.91
CA SER A 121 2.92 -20.36 0.89
C SER A 121 4.17 -21.23 1.01
N LEU A 122 4.27 -22.00 2.11
CA LEU A 122 5.42 -22.85 2.45
C LEU A 122 5.67 -24.07 1.52
N PHE A 123 4.91 -24.25 0.43
CA PHE A 123 5.11 -25.40 -0.46
C PHE A 123 6.37 -25.21 -1.33
N ARG A 124 7.51 -25.59 -0.74
CA ARG A 124 8.85 -25.35 -1.29
C ARG A 124 9.26 -26.31 -2.41
N ASN A 125 8.56 -27.42 -2.62
CA ASN A 125 8.63 -28.32 -3.77
C ASN A 125 7.50 -29.36 -3.60
N GLY A 126 6.77 -29.68 -4.66
CA GLY A 126 5.80 -30.78 -4.63
C GLY A 126 6.51 -32.09 -4.33
N PHE A 127 5.83 -33.00 -3.62
CA PHE A 127 6.31 -34.38 -3.50
C PHE A 127 6.49 -34.94 -4.92
N GLU A 128 7.74 -35.04 -5.39
CA GLU A 128 8.02 -35.81 -6.60
C GLU A 128 7.68 -37.27 -6.29
N ALA A 129 6.94 -37.92 -7.19
CA ALA A 129 6.78 -39.36 -7.12
C ALA A 129 8.17 -39.97 -7.38
N VAL A 130 8.73 -40.65 -6.38
CA VAL A 130 9.92 -41.48 -6.56
C VAL A 130 9.55 -42.60 -7.54
N PRO A 131 10.24 -42.77 -8.68
CA PRO A 131 10.05 -43.92 -9.55
C PRO A 131 10.42 -45.24 -8.86
#